data_AF-A0A1F8EXY8-F1
#
_entry.id   AF-A0A1F8EXY8-F1
#
_cell.length_a   1.000
_cell.length_b   1.000
_cell.length_c   1.000
_cell.angle_alpha   90.00
_cell.angle_beta   90.00
_cell.angle_gamma   90.00
#
_symmetry.space_group_name_H-M   'P 1'
#
loop_
_entity.id
_entity.type
_entity.pdbx_description
1 polymer ?
#
loop_
_entity_poly.entity_id
_entity_poly.type
_entity_poly.pdbx_seq_one_letter_code
_entity_poly.pdbx_strand_id
1 'polypeptide(L)'
;MLENTITREQFQTLLPTICDEDTSLDSAGWSTENPLWGHCAIVSLVAQNLFGGELLRASLAETPGLEHMRSHYWNRLGDGSVEDFTKPQFCGNYPSKLKAEPRERSYALSFPETVKRYKLLAWRVARAFNEGNQIFKDSIYQKCFYAALDSPCQKMKFGCVITRNGEIIYEGCNKTIECLRSLCEPRCIRLSIASRTESMLGACGHAEEGLWEVVHRGIPISECELYVVGVHTNGLSWLKGQVEHTCLRCAVLMHDARLRKIYVPVVDRWQGITTETALVTARRYATQEKKV
;
A
#
# COMPACT_ATOMS: atom_id res chain seq x y z
N MET A 1 -3.64 -19.31 -10.07
CA MET A 1 -3.19 -18.12 -9.31
C MET A 1 -3.89 -18.22 -7.98
N LEU A 2 -3.16 -18.30 -6.86
CA LEU A 2 -3.79 -18.16 -5.55
C LEU A 2 -4.53 -16.82 -5.55
N GLU A 3 -5.82 -16.83 -5.26
CA GLU A 3 -6.63 -15.61 -5.23
C GLU A 3 -6.03 -14.71 -4.15
N ASN A 4 -5.43 -13.59 -4.59
CA ASN A 4 -4.81 -12.61 -3.69
C ASN A 4 -5.92 -11.72 -3.10
N THR A 5 -6.84 -12.37 -2.38
CA THR A 5 -8.08 -11.80 -1.87
C THR A 5 -8.34 -12.31 -0.46
N ILE A 6 -8.78 -11.41 0.40
CA ILE A 6 -9.28 -11.70 1.74
C ILE A 6 -10.80 -11.61 1.67
N THR A 7 -11.55 -12.54 2.27
CA THR A 7 -13.02 -12.42 2.36
C THR A 7 -13.44 -11.45 3.47
N ARG A 8 -14.69 -10.96 3.44
CA ARG A 8 -15.22 -10.09 4.51
C ARG A 8 -15.17 -10.77 5.88
N GLU A 9 -15.49 -12.06 5.93
CA GLU A 9 -15.49 -12.89 7.14
C GLU A 9 -14.07 -13.10 7.68
N GLN A 10 -13.10 -13.37 6.80
CA GLN A 10 -11.69 -13.46 7.18
C GLN A 10 -11.19 -12.13 7.74
N PHE A 11 -11.53 -11.01 7.09
CA PHE A 11 -11.15 -9.69 7.56
C PHE A 11 -11.77 -9.38 8.93
N GLN A 12 -13.06 -9.64 9.12
CA GLN A 12 -13.76 -9.45 10.39
C GLN A 12 -13.16 -10.30 11.52
N THR A 13 -12.79 -11.55 11.23
CA THR A 13 -12.17 -12.46 12.20
C THR A 13 -10.73 -12.05 12.53
N LEU A 14 -10.02 -11.49 11.55
CA LEU A 14 -8.63 -11.06 11.70
C LEU A 14 -8.51 -9.79 12.55
N LEU A 15 -9.42 -8.82 12.39
CA LEU A 15 -9.29 -7.50 13.02
C LEU A 15 -9.02 -7.55 14.54
N PRO A 16 -9.75 -8.32 15.37
CA PRO A 16 -9.47 -8.41 16.81
C PRO A 16 -8.07 -8.91 17.17
N THR A 17 -7.37 -9.61 16.26
CA THR A 17 -6.04 -10.17 16.53
C THR A 17 -4.90 -9.24 16.09
N ILE A 18 -5.20 -8.21 15.30
CA ILE A 18 -4.20 -7.28 14.75
C ILE A 18 -4.43 -5.81 15.12
N CYS A 19 -5.58 -5.47 15.69
CA CYS A 19 -5.86 -4.16 16.26
C CYS A 19 -5.40 -4.12 17.71
N ASP A 20 -4.63 -3.09 18.06
CA ASP A 20 -4.17 -2.82 19.43
C ASP A 20 -4.14 -1.32 19.73
N GLU A 21 -3.54 -0.95 20.87
CA GLU A 21 -3.36 0.43 21.30
C GLU A 21 -2.61 1.31 20.27
N ASP A 22 -1.65 0.76 19.52
CA ASP A 22 -0.86 1.49 18.52
C ASP A 22 -1.70 1.89 17.29
N THR A 23 -2.76 1.14 17.01
CA THR A 23 -3.68 1.40 15.90
C THR A 23 -4.96 2.12 16.32
N SER A 24 -5.22 2.25 17.62
CA SER A 24 -6.38 3.00 18.14
C SER A 24 -6.22 4.51 17.99
N LEU A 25 -7.33 5.22 17.72
CA LEU A 25 -7.37 6.69 17.85
C LEU A 25 -7.33 7.13 19.31
N ASP A 26 -7.82 6.27 20.20
CA ASP A 26 -7.89 6.46 21.64
C ASP A 26 -7.24 5.25 22.31
N SER A 27 -5.91 5.30 22.43
CA SER A 27 -5.12 4.21 23.02
C SER A 27 -5.48 3.99 24.50
N ALA A 28 -5.85 5.04 25.23
CA ALA A 28 -6.21 4.95 26.64
C ALA A 28 -7.55 4.23 26.87
N GLY A 29 -8.50 4.36 25.93
CA GLY A 29 -9.79 3.65 25.98
C GLY A 29 -9.77 2.25 25.36
N TRP A 30 -8.69 1.86 24.67
CA TRP A 30 -8.57 0.55 24.05
C TRP A 30 -8.32 -0.55 25.09
N SER A 31 -8.91 -1.73 24.90
CA SER A 31 -8.64 -2.91 25.73
C SER A 31 -8.75 -4.22 24.95
N THR A 32 -8.26 -5.32 25.53
CA THR A 32 -8.38 -6.68 24.96
C THR A 32 -9.83 -7.15 24.83
N GLU A 33 -10.73 -6.64 25.68
CA GLU A 33 -12.16 -6.93 25.65
C GLU A 33 -12.90 -6.08 24.60
N ASN A 34 -12.31 -4.95 24.20
CA ASN A 34 -12.82 -4.09 23.13
C ASN A 34 -11.72 -3.75 22.10
N PRO A 35 -11.23 -4.74 21.33
CA PRO A 35 -10.03 -4.58 20.51
C PRO A 35 -10.24 -3.66 19.29
N LEU A 36 -11.49 -3.28 18.99
CA LEU A 36 -11.85 -2.41 17.86
C LEU A 36 -12.14 -0.98 18.29
N TRP A 37 -11.99 -0.64 19.58
CA TRP A 37 -12.18 0.71 20.10
C TRP A 37 -11.29 1.73 19.35
N GLY A 38 -11.88 2.79 18.80
CA GLY A 38 -11.12 3.86 18.14
C GLY A 38 -10.54 3.50 16.76
N HIS A 39 -10.96 2.39 16.15
CA HIS A 39 -10.41 1.89 14.89
C HIS A 39 -11.24 2.21 13.63
N CYS A 40 -12.46 2.72 13.78
CA CYS A 40 -13.43 2.88 12.68
C CYS A 40 -12.83 3.49 11.39
N ALA A 41 -12.18 4.64 11.48
CA ALA A 41 -11.62 5.32 10.32
C ALA A 41 -10.58 4.47 9.56
N ILE A 42 -9.61 3.88 10.27
CA ILE A 42 -8.52 3.14 9.62
C ILE A 42 -8.98 1.76 9.13
N VAL A 43 -9.90 1.11 9.85
CA VAL A 43 -10.49 -0.16 9.41
C VAL A 43 -11.31 0.07 8.15
N SER A 44 -12.11 1.14 8.07
CA SER A 44 -12.85 1.45 6.85
C SER A 44 -11.95 1.83 5.67
N LEU A 45 -10.78 2.44 5.92
CA LEU A 45 -9.78 2.72 4.88
C LEU A 45 -9.11 1.45 4.34
N VAL A 46 -8.84 0.47 5.21
CA VAL A 46 -8.29 -0.84 4.80
C VAL A 46 -9.36 -1.69 4.10
N ALA A 47 -10.57 -1.73 4.64
CA ALA A 47 -11.72 -2.39 4.01
C ALA A 47 -12.00 -1.84 2.61
N GLN A 48 -11.90 -0.51 2.44
CA GLN A 48 -12.05 0.10 1.12
C GLN A 48 -10.99 -0.35 0.12
N ASN A 49 -9.75 -0.64 0.55
CA ASN A 49 -8.75 -1.23 -0.34
C ASN A 49 -9.16 -2.66 -0.75
N LEU A 50 -9.56 -3.48 0.24
CA LEU A 50 -9.86 -4.90 0.04
C LEU A 50 -11.14 -5.13 -0.79
N PHE A 51 -12.18 -4.34 -0.54
CA PHE A 51 -13.53 -4.58 -1.01
C PHE A 51 -14.09 -3.46 -1.90
N GLY A 52 -13.35 -2.37 -2.08
CA GLY A 52 -13.82 -1.18 -2.77
C GLY A 52 -14.89 -0.42 -1.99
N GLY A 53 -15.76 0.29 -2.70
CA GLY A 53 -16.89 1.02 -2.11
C GLY A 53 -16.57 2.43 -1.62
N GLU A 54 -17.59 3.07 -1.09
CA GLU A 54 -17.57 4.42 -0.54
C GLU A 54 -17.28 4.39 0.96
N LEU A 55 -16.50 5.37 1.42
CA LEU A 55 -16.29 5.62 2.83
C LEU A 55 -17.45 6.50 3.34
N LEU A 56 -18.11 6.03 4.39
CA LEU A 56 -19.19 6.74 5.07
C LEU A 56 -18.70 7.27 6.41
N ARG A 57 -19.25 8.41 6.81
CA ARG A 57 -19.00 9.05 8.10
C ARG A 57 -20.30 9.54 8.70
N ALA A 58 -20.48 9.38 10.00
CA ALA A 58 -21.48 10.11 10.78
C ALA A 58 -20.83 10.87 11.93
N SER A 59 -21.44 12.01 12.29
CA SER A 59 -21.12 12.69 13.54
C SER A 59 -21.71 11.92 14.72
N LEU A 60 -20.94 11.80 15.81
CA LEU A 60 -21.40 11.29 17.10
C LEU A 60 -21.53 12.42 18.14
N ALA A 61 -21.24 13.67 17.78
CA ALA A 61 -21.18 14.79 18.71
C ALA A 61 -22.50 15.06 19.46
N GLU A 62 -23.64 14.70 18.86
CA GLU A 62 -24.98 14.84 19.45
C GLU A 62 -25.57 13.48 19.87
N THR A 63 -24.74 12.44 19.95
CA THR A 63 -25.18 11.09 20.34
C THR A 63 -24.91 10.87 21.83
N PRO A 64 -25.95 10.77 22.68
CA PRO A 64 -25.80 10.60 24.12
C PRO A 64 -24.85 9.46 24.50
N GLY A 65 -23.80 9.78 25.25
CA GLY A 65 -22.80 8.82 25.74
C GLY A 65 -21.68 8.46 24.76
N LEU A 66 -21.72 8.98 23.52
CA LEU A 66 -20.73 8.71 22.47
C LEU A 66 -20.11 10.00 21.89
N GLU A 67 -20.38 11.14 22.51
CA GLU A 67 -19.94 12.46 22.07
C GLU A 67 -18.40 12.55 21.99
N HIS A 68 -17.73 11.92 22.96
CA HIS A 68 -16.27 11.85 23.05
C HIS A 68 -15.62 11.16 21.85
N MET A 69 -16.33 10.24 21.16
CA MET A 69 -15.83 9.57 19.96
C MET A 69 -15.85 10.48 18.72
N ARG A 70 -16.63 11.58 18.75
CA ARG A 70 -16.80 12.63 17.72
C ARG A 70 -17.38 12.17 16.38
N SER A 71 -16.88 11.10 15.79
CA SER A 71 -17.38 10.58 14.52
C SER A 71 -17.14 9.08 14.35
N HIS A 72 -18.02 8.44 13.61
CA HIS A 72 -17.93 7.03 13.25
C HIS A 72 -17.78 6.85 11.74
N TYR A 73 -17.04 5.82 11.32
CA TYR A 73 -16.76 5.52 9.91
C TYR A 73 -17.08 4.05 9.60
N TRP A 74 -17.59 3.81 8.39
CA TRP A 74 -17.88 2.49 7.85
C TRP A 74 -17.93 2.54 6.32
N ASN A 75 -18.26 1.43 5.65
CA ASN A 75 -18.26 1.37 4.18
C ASN A 75 -19.65 1.07 3.61
N ARG A 76 -19.92 1.62 2.43
CA ARG A 76 -20.97 1.12 1.52
C ARG A 76 -20.29 0.52 0.30
N LEU A 77 -20.49 -0.76 0.04
CA LEU A 77 -19.80 -1.52 -1.00
C LEU A 77 -20.46 -1.35 -2.37
N GLY A 78 -19.81 -1.86 -3.42
CA GLY A 78 -20.26 -1.70 -4.81
C GLY A 78 -21.61 -2.37 -5.12
N ASP A 79 -22.01 -3.36 -4.32
CA ASP A 79 -23.33 -4.02 -4.36
C ASP A 79 -24.41 -3.26 -3.56
N GLY A 80 -24.06 -2.11 -2.95
CA GLY A 80 -24.94 -1.32 -2.09
C GLY A 80 -25.01 -1.80 -0.64
N SER A 81 -24.41 -2.94 -0.30
CA SER A 81 -24.35 -3.43 1.08
C SER A 81 -23.55 -2.47 1.98
N VAL A 82 -23.97 -2.35 3.24
CA VAL A 82 -23.33 -1.48 4.24
C VAL A 82 -22.61 -2.36 5.24
N GLU A 83 -21.29 -2.19 5.34
CA GLU A 83 -20.43 -2.98 6.21
C GLU A 83 -19.76 -2.09 7.25
N ASP A 84 -19.99 -2.39 8.53
CA ASP A 84 -19.30 -1.79 9.66
C ASP A 84 -18.57 -2.87 10.46
N PHE A 85 -17.33 -3.11 10.06
CA PHE A 85 -16.42 -4.05 10.73
C PHE A 85 -16.07 -3.64 12.16
N THR A 86 -16.35 -2.39 12.56
CA THR A 86 -16.06 -1.86 13.89
C THR A 86 -17.32 -1.63 14.73
N LYS A 87 -18.48 -2.11 14.28
CA LYS A 87 -19.72 -2.13 15.05
C LYS A 87 -19.56 -2.73 16.46
N PRO A 88 -18.75 -3.78 16.70
CA PRO A 88 -18.56 -4.32 18.04
C PRO A 88 -17.99 -3.31 19.06
N GLN A 89 -17.34 -2.22 18.61
CA GLN A 89 -16.72 -1.25 19.52
C GLN A 89 -17.72 -0.54 20.45
N PHE A 90 -19.00 -0.57 20.10
CA PHE A 90 -20.07 0.05 20.86
C PHE A 90 -20.64 -0.88 21.96
N CYS A 91 -20.13 -2.11 22.11
CA CYS A 91 -20.53 -3.04 23.18
C CYS A 91 -22.06 -3.23 23.31
N GLY A 92 -22.77 -3.28 22.17
CA GLY A 92 -24.23 -3.40 22.11
C GLY A 92 -25.00 -2.07 22.10
N ASN A 93 -24.35 -0.94 22.43
CA ASN A 93 -24.94 0.40 22.41
C ASN A 93 -24.75 1.10 21.07
N TYR A 94 -24.97 0.37 19.97
CA TYR A 94 -24.81 0.94 18.62
C TYR A 94 -25.83 2.06 18.38
N PRO A 95 -25.43 3.25 17.88
CA PRO A 95 -26.36 4.36 17.68
C PRO A 95 -27.46 4.01 16.67
N SER A 96 -28.72 4.22 17.06
CA SER A 96 -29.89 3.89 16.23
C SER A 96 -30.15 4.89 15.09
N LYS A 97 -29.58 6.10 15.16
CA LYS A 97 -29.81 7.20 14.20
C LYS A 97 -28.52 7.85 13.73
N LEU A 98 -27.70 7.10 12.97
CA LEU A 98 -26.55 7.69 12.29
C LEU A 98 -26.96 8.32 10.96
N LYS A 99 -26.69 9.62 10.80
CA LYS A 99 -26.78 10.29 9.49
C LYS A 99 -25.50 10.03 8.71
N ALA A 100 -25.55 9.06 7.81
CA ALA A 100 -24.42 8.67 6.96
C ALA A 100 -24.15 9.73 5.89
N GLU A 101 -22.92 10.23 5.81
CA GLU A 101 -22.47 11.11 4.75
C GLU A 101 -21.27 10.49 4.04
N PRO A 102 -21.26 10.46 2.69
CA PRO A 102 -20.05 10.10 1.94
C PRO A 102 -18.87 10.96 2.35
N ARG A 103 -17.69 10.36 2.38
CA ARG A 103 -16.44 11.06 2.69
C ARG A 103 -15.34 10.61 1.74
N GLU A 104 -14.60 11.57 1.22
CA GLU A 104 -13.45 11.27 0.38
C GLU A 104 -12.33 10.60 1.18
N ARG A 105 -11.66 9.63 0.55
CA ARG A 105 -10.49 8.96 1.12
C ARG A 105 -9.37 9.95 1.43
N SER A 106 -9.17 10.92 0.53
CA SER A 106 -8.16 11.98 0.67
C SER A 106 -8.38 12.83 1.92
N TYR A 107 -9.64 13.07 2.33
CA TYR A 107 -9.95 13.77 3.58
C TYR A 107 -9.50 12.95 4.79
N ALA A 108 -9.86 11.67 4.88
CA ALA A 108 -9.48 10.83 6.02
C ALA A 108 -7.95 10.67 6.14
N LEU A 109 -7.26 10.59 4.99
CA LEU A 109 -5.80 10.52 4.91
C LEU A 109 -5.10 11.90 4.98
N SER A 110 -5.83 13.00 5.14
CA SER A 110 -5.21 14.33 5.37
C SER A 110 -4.65 14.49 6.78
N PHE A 111 -5.05 13.62 7.72
CA PHE A 111 -4.60 13.64 9.11
C PHE A 111 -3.37 12.74 9.30
N PRO A 112 -2.19 13.27 9.69
CA PRO A 112 -0.95 12.48 9.78
C PRO A 112 -1.04 11.27 10.70
N GLU A 113 -1.68 11.39 11.85
CA GLU A 113 -1.86 10.27 12.79
C GLU A 113 -2.79 9.19 12.24
N THR A 114 -3.79 9.55 11.42
CA THR A 114 -4.61 8.57 10.71
C THR A 114 -3.79 7.83 9.66
N VAL A 115 -2.92 8.53 8.91
CA VAL A 115 -2.03 7.90 7.92
C VAL A 115 -1.10 6.88 8.57
N LYS A 116 -0.47 7.23 9.69
CA LYS A 116 0.42 6.32 10.45
C LYS A 116 -0.29 5.04 10.85
N ARG A 117 -1.45 5.17 11.53
CA ARG A 117 -2.23 4.01 12.00
C ARG A 117 -2.81 3.18 10.85
N TYR A 118 -3.26 3.84 9.77
CA TYR A 118 -3.71 3.16 8.55
C TYR A 118 -2.59 2.31 7.93
N LYS A 119 -1.38 2.87 7.77
CA LYS A 119 -0.23 2.12 7.23
C LYS A 119 0.13 0.94 8.12
N LEU A 120 0.14 1.14 9.44
CA LEU A 120 0.40 0.07 10.40
C LEU A 120 -0.62 -1.06 10.30
N LEU A 121 -1.92 -0.74 10.29
CA LEU A 121 -2.97 -1.74 10.16
C LEU A 121 -2.92 -2.46 8.81
N ALA A 122 -2.73 -1.74 7.70
CA ALA A 122 -2.58 -2.34 6.37
C ALA A 122 -1.39 -3.31 6.30
N TRP A 123 -0.28 -2.97 6.94
CA TRP A 123 0.86 -3.87 7.08
C TRP A 123 0.56 -5.11 7.91
N ARG A 124 -0.15 -4.97 9.03
CA ARG A 124 -0.55 -6.11 9.87
C ARG A 124 -1.50 -7.05 9.11
N VAL A 125 -2.42 -6.52 8.32
CA VAL A 125 -3.27 -7.32 7.41
C VAL A 125 -2.43 -8.08 6.39
N ALA A 126 -1.53 -7.39 5.68
CA ALA A 126 -0.67 -8.03 4.69
C ALA A 126 0.25 -9.10 5.29
N ARG A 127 0.77 -8.85 6.50
CA ARG A 127 1.59 -9.81 7.25
C ARG A 127 0.80 -11.02 7.70
N ALA A 128 -0.41 -10.83 8.25
CA ALA A 128 -1.27 -11.93 8.69
C ALA A 128 -1.73 -12.78 7.49
N PHE A 129 -2.02 -12.16 6.35
CA PHE A 129 -2.34 -12.88 5.11
C PHE A 129 -1.17 -13.72 4.58
N ASN A 130 0.07 -13.36 4.94
CA ASN A 130 1.30 -14.07 4.58
C ASN A 130 1.96 -14.67 5.83
N GLU A 131 1.16 -15.27 6.72
CA GLU A 131 1.65 -15.81 7.98
C GLU A 131 2.86 -16.75 7.77
N GLY A 132 3.87 -16.63 8.64
CA GLY A 132 5.11 -17.39 8.56
C GLY A 132 6.13 -16.89 7.52
N ASN A 133 5.77 -15.94 6.67
CA ASN A 133 6.67 -15.39 5.67
C ASN A 133 7.72 -14.45 6.31
N GLN A 134 9.00 -14.82 6.17
CA GLN A 134 10.10 -14.12 6.85
C GLN A 134 10.34 -12.70 6.35
N ILE A 135 9.94 -12.36 5.12
CA ILE A 135 10.13 -11.01 4.57
C ILE A 135 9.38 -9.94 5.38
N PHE A 136 8.29 -10.31 6.05
CA PHE A 136 7.53 -9.39 6.91
C PHE A 136 8.19 -9.12 8.27
N LYS A 137 9.38 -9.67 8.53
CA LYS A 137 10.22 -9.29 9.67
C LYS A 137 11.28 -8.24 9.29
N ASP A 138 11.44 -7.98 7.99
CA ASP A 138 12.46 -7.07 7.47
C ASP A 138 11.97 -5.62 7.46
N SER A 139 12.76 -4.73 8.08
CA SER A 139 12.41 -3.31 8.23
C SER A 139 12.47 -2.53 6.91
N ILE A 140 13.34 -2.91 5.97
CA ILE A 140 13.42 -2.29 4.64
C ILE A 140 12.18 -2.67 3.83
N TYR A 141 11.73 -3.93 3.93
CA TYR A 141 10.49 -4.37 3.29
C TYR A 141 9.28 -3.62 3.82
N GLN A 142 9.18 -3.44 5.15
CA GLN A 142 8.12 -2.64 5.77
C GLN A 142 8.13 -1.18 5.26
N LYS A 143 9.31 -0.56 5.15
CA LYS A 143 9.45 0.80 4.61
C LYS A 143 9.05 0.90 3.14
N CYS A 144 9.50 -0.04 2.31
CA CYS A 144 9.06 -0.11 0.90
C CYS A 144 7.53 -0.27 0.82
N PHE A 145 6.95 -1.14 1.65
CA PHE A 145 5.49 -1.35 1.71
C PHE A 145 4.76 -0.07 2.11
N TYR A 146 5.21 0.63 3.15
CA TYR A 146 4.64 1.92 3.58
C TYR A 146 4.73 2.99 2.52
N ALA A 147 5.86 3.08 1.79
CA ALA A 147 5.99 4.00 0.67
C ALA A 147 5.02 3.62 -0.47
N ALA A 148 4.88 2.33 -0.78
CA ALA A 148 3.94 1.87 -1.80
C ALA A 148 2.49 2.28 -1.50
N LEU A 149 2.08 2.28 -0.23
CA LEU A 149 0.73 2.71 0.17
C LEU A 149 0.43 4.19 -0.16
N ASP A 150 1.45 5.03 -0.28
CA ASP A 150 1.31 6.44 -0.70
C ASP A 150 1.14 6.59 -2.21
N SER A 151 1.35 5.51 -2.98
CA SER A 151 1.17 5.57 -4.43
C SER A 151 -0.30 5.84 -4.81
N PRO A 152 -0.58 6.83 -5.67
CA PRO A 152 -1.90 7.08 -6.23
C PRO A 152 -2.25 6.13 -7.38
N CYS A 153 -1.37 5.19 -7.74
CA CYS A 153 -1.56 4.38 -8.93
C CYS A 153 -2.79 3.46 -8.84
N GLN A 154 -3.64 3.53 -9.87
CA GLN A 154 -4.86 2.73 -10.01
C GLN A 154 -4.60 1.28 -10.49
N LYS A 155 -3.38 0.96 -10.93
CA LYS A 155 -3.05 -0.35 -11.52
C LYS A 155 -2.20 -1.23 -10.60
N MET A 156 -1.10 -0.69 -10.10
CA MET A 156 -0.16 -1.40 -9.24
C MET A 156 0.65 -0.38 -8.45
N LYS A 157 0.82 -0.61 -7.15
CA LYS A 157 1.58 0.27 -6.29
C LYS A 157 2.98 -0.29 -6.12
N PHE A 158 3.99 0.55 -6.23
CA PHE A 158 5.38 0.20 -6.02
C PHE A 158 5.98 1.19 -5.05
N GLY A 159 6.69 0.66 -4.06
CA GLY A 159 7.47 1.44 -3.12
C GLY A 159 8.92 0.99 -3.14
N CYS A 160 9.83 1.91 -2.87
CA CYS A 160 11.25 1.65 -2.87
C CYS A 160 11.95 2.32 -1.70
N VAL A 161 13.11 1.75 -1.37
CA VAL A 161 14.10 2.29 -0.46
C VAL A 161 15.43 2.27 -1.21
N ILE A 162 16.21 3.36 -1.11
CA ILE A 162 17.58 3.40 -1.60
C ILE A 162 18.50 3.55 -0.40
N THR A 163 19.51 2.70 -0.33
CA THR A 163 20.54 2.73 0.71
C THR A 163 21.90 3.09 0.15
N ARG A 164 22.77 3.66 0.99
CA ARG A 164 24.20 3.85 0.73
C ARG A 164 24.95 3.42 1.98
N ASN A 165 25.89 2.49 1.85
CA ASN A 165 26.65 1.93 2.98
C ASN A 165 25.75 1.40 4.13
N GLY A 166 24.58 0.84 3.79
CA GLY A 166 23.61 0.32 4.75
C GLY A 166 22.66 1.38 5.34
N GLU A 167 22.89 2.66 5.11
CA GLU A 167 22.00 3.73 5.57
C GLU A 167 20.93 4.04 4.54
N ILE A 168 19.69 4.23 4.99
CA ILE A 168 18.58 4.64 4.13
C ILE A 168 18.74 6.12 3.79
N ILE A 169 18.87 6.40 2.50
CA ILE A 169 19.01 7.78 1.99
C ILE A 169 17.75 8.27 1.27
N TYR A 170 16.87 7.37 0.84
CA TYR A 170 15.63 7.73 0.16
C TYR A 170 14.55 6.66 0.38
N GLU A 171 13.30 7.12 0.53
CA GLU A 171 12.10 6.29 0.56
C GLU A 171 11.09 6.92 -0.41
N GLY A 172 10.46 6.13 -1.27
CA GLY A 172 9.55 6.68 -2.28
C GLY A 172 8.67 5.64 -2.96
N CYS A 173 7.85 6.09 -3.88
CA CYS A 173 6.90 5.25 -4.58
C CYS A 173 6.69 5.72 -6.01
N ASN A 174 5.97 4.93 -6.81
CA ASN A 174 5.54 5.39 -8.13
C ASN A 174 4.44 6.47 -7.98
N LYS A 175 4.63 7.60 -8.66
CA LYS A 175 3.82 8.83 -8.55
C LYS A 175 3.30 9.28 -9.91
N THR A 176 2.30 10.15 -9.92
CA THR A 176 1.84 10.82 -11.13
C THR A 176 2.81 11.95 -11.48
N ILE A 177 3.36 11.92 -12.68
CA ILE A 177 4.09 13.02 -13.30
C ILE A 177 3.05 14.05 -13.72
N GLU A 178 3.14 15.26 -13.15
CA GLU A 178 2.09 16.27 -13.24
C GLU A 178 1.76 16.68 -14.68
N CYS A 179 2.77 16.90 -15.51
CA CYS A 179 2.57 17.28 -16.91
C CYS A 179 1.90 16.19 -17.77
N LEU A 180 1.84 14.94 -17.27
CA LEU A 180 1.21 13.81 -17.94
C LEU A 180 -0.08 13.37 -17.24
N ARG A 181 -0.56 14.10 -16.22
CA ARG A 181 -1.70 13.72 -15.37
C ARG A 181 -2.95 13.32 -16.16
N SER A 182 -3.19 13.93 -17.32
CA SER A 182 -4.32 13.61 -18.23
C SER A 182 -4.34 12.15 -18.70
N LEU A 183 -3.21 11.43 -18.68
CA LEU A 183 -3.15 10.00 -18.99
C LEU A 183 -3.63 9.11 -17.82
N CYS A 184 -3.85 9.68 -16.64
CA CYS A 184 -4.21 8.98 -15.41
C CYS A 184 -5.61 9.31 -14.87
N GLU A 185 -6.29 10.33 -15.40
CA GLU A 185 -7.56 10.84 -14.88
C GLU A 185 -8.69 10.87 -15.92
N PRO A 186 -9.94 10.53 -15.55
CA PRO A 186 -10.33 9.89 -14.29
C PRO A 186 -9.88 8.42 -14.22
N ARG A 187 -9.57 7.80 -15.36
CA ARG A 187 -9.16 6.41 -15.49
C ARG A 187 -7.80 6.31 -16.16
N CYS A 188 -6.87 5.58 -15.54
CA CYS A 188 -5.52 5.46 -16.06
C CYS A 188 -5.44 4.66 -17.38
N ILE A 189 -4.74 5.22 -18.38
CA ILE A 189 -4.49 4.56 -19.67
C ILE A 189 -3.80 3.19 -19.51
N ARG A 190 -2.95 3.04 -18.48
CA ARG A 190 -2.24 1.79 -18.18
C ARG A 190 -3.19 0.64 -17.89
N LEU A 191 -4.43 0.89 -17.46
CA LEU A 191 -5.42 -0.17 -17.19
C LEU A 191 -5.81 -0.93 -18.47
N SER A 192 -5.68 -0.31 -19.63
CA SER A 192 -5.97 -0.91 -20.94
C SER A 192 -4.72 -1.47 -21.63
N ILE A 193 -3.54 -1.34 -21.02
CA ILE A 193 -2.26 -1.80 -21.56
C ILE A 193 -1.83 -3.03 -20.79
N ALA A 194 -1.30 -4.06 -21.46
CA ALA A 194 -0.73 -5.22 -20.78
C ALA A 194 0.39 -4.79 -19.81
N SER A 195 0.51 -5.47 -18.67
CA SER A 195 1.60 -5.20 -17.73
C SER A 195 2.94 -5.57 -18.37
N ARG A 196 4.02 -4.85 -18.00
CA ARG A 196 5.40 -5.08 -18.49
C ARG A 196 5.63 -4.78 -19.99
N THR A 197 4.63 -4.28 -20.69
CA THR A 197 4.76 -3.72 -22.04
C THR A 197 4.57 -2.20 -22.03
N GLU A 198 5.00 -1.54 -23.11
CA GLU A 198 4.80 -0.10 -23.34
C GLU A 198 5.18 0.77 -22.13
N SER A 199 6.36 0.54 -21.54
CA SER A 199 6.76 1.18 -20.27
C SER A 199 6.91 2.71 -20.33
N MET A 200 6.85 3.28 -21.53
CA MET A 200 6.89 4.72 -21.77
C MET A 200 5.50 5.36 -21.83
N LEU A 201 4.43 4.58 -22.00
CA LEU A 201 3.07 5.11 -22.12
C LEU A 201 2.38 5.17 -20.76
N GLY A 202 2.22 6.38 -20.21
CA GLY A 202 1.48 6.67 -18.98
C GLY A 202 2.03 7.89 -18.25
N ALA A 203 1.35 8.33 -17.19
CA ALA A 203 1.83 9.42 -16.34
C ALA A 203 2.68 8.93 -15.15
N CYS A 204 3.01 7.64 -15.07
CA CYS A 204 3.65 7.10 -13.88
C CYS A 204 5.17 7.36 -13.91
N GLY A 205 5.65 8.18 -12.98
CA GLY A 205 7.03 8.10 -12.51
C GLY A 205 7.15 6.82 -11.70
N HIS A 206 8.12 5.97 -12.04
CA HIS A 206 8.26 4.66 -11.41
C HIS A 206 8.95 4.79 -10.04
N ALA A 207 8.75 3.83 -9.13
CA ALA A 207 9.35 3.92 -7.80
C ALA A 207 10.88 3.97 -7.87
N GLU A 208 11.46 3.19 -8.77
CA GLU A 208 12.90 3.12 -9.03
C GLU A 208 13.46 4.46 -9.55
N GLU A 209 12.63 5.34 -10.11
CA GLU A 209 13.06 6.67 -10.57
C GLU A 209 13.30 7.66 -9.42
N GLY A 210 13.06 7.24 -8.17
CA GLY A 210 13.60 7.91 -6.99
C GLY A 210 15.13 8.09 -7.02
N LEU A 211 15.84 7.33 -7.86
CA LEU A 211 17.26 7.56 -8.15
C LEU A 211 17.54 8.99 -8.59
N TRP A 212 16.63 9.67 -9.28
CA TRP A 212 16.83 11.06 -9.68
C TRP A 212 16.93 12.00 -8.47
N GLU A 213 16.14 11.78 -7.42
CA GLU A 213 16.26 12.54 -6.16
C GLU A 213 17.63 12.33 -5.50
N VAL A 214 18.16 11.12 -5.59
CA VAL A 214 19.52 10.80 -5.10
C VAL A 214 20.59 11.52 -5.94
N VAL A 215 20.43 11.54 -7.28
CA VAL A 215 21.30 12.30 -8.20
C VAL A 215 21.27 13.80 -7.90
N HIS A 216 20.08 14.39 -7.73
CA HIS A 216 19.94 15.83 -7.43
C HIS A 216 20.61 16.24 -6.12
N ARG A 217 20.77 15.30 -5.18
CA ARG A 217 21.50 15.50 -3.92
C ARG A 217 23.02 15.32 -4.05
N GLY A 218 23.53 15.06 -5.26
CA GLY A 218 24.95 14.86 -5.52
C GLY A 218 25.51 13.53 -5.00
N ILE A 219 24.64 12.54 -4.74
CA ILE A 219 25.05 11.24 -4.21
C ILE A 219 25.36 10.29 -5.38
N PRO A 220 26.55 9.67 -5.43
CA PRO A 220 26.89 8.71 -6.48
C PRO A 220 26.00 7.47 -6.46
N ILE A 221 25.24 7.26 -7.53
CA ILE A 221 24.35 6.08 -7.66
C ILE A 221 25.13 4.76 -7.66
N SER A 222 26.40 4.78 -8.10
CA SER A 222 27.28 3.63 -8.07
C SER A 222 27.59 3.09 -6.66
N GLU A 223 27.31 3.87 -5.62
CA GLU A 223 27.47 3.46 -4.22
C GLU A 223 26.14 3.03 -3.58
N CYS A 224 25.05 3.08 -4.33
CA CYS A 224 23.71 2.88 -3.81
C CYS A 224 23.15 1.49 -4.14
N GLU A 225 22.32 0.96 -3.23
CA GLU A 225 21.52 -0.24 -3.44
C GLU A 225 20.02 0.13 -3.43
N LEU A 226 19.24 -0.48 -4.32
CA LEU A 226 17.80 -0.23 -4.44
C LEU A 226 17.01 -1.44 -3.97
N TYR A 227 16.02 -1.23 -3.12
CA TYR A 227 15.02 -2.20 -2.71
C TYR A 227 13.67 -1.78 -3.29
N VAL A 228 12.94 -2.69 -3.91
CA VAL A 228 11.64 -2.37 -4.53
C VAL A 228 10.61 -3.45 -4.23
N VAL A 229 9.43 -3.02 -3.77
CA VAL A 229 8.30 -3.88 -3.41
C VAL A 229 7.08 -3.47 -4.23
N GLY A 230 6.35 -4.46 -4.73
CA GLY A 230 5.02 -4.26 -5.30
C GLY A 230 3.95 -4.55 -4.26
N VAL A 231 2.91 -3.72 -4.26
CA VAL A 231 1.68 -3.88 -3.49
C VAL A 231 0.51 -3.74 -4.45
N HIS A 232 -0.41 -4.69 -4.40
CA HIS A 232 -1.63 -4.63 -5.19
C HIS A 232 -2.50 -3.45 -4.74
N THR A 233 -3.44 -3.01 -5.57
CA THR A 233 -4.34 -1.90 -5.22
C THR A 233 -5.22 -2.19 -4.01
N ASN A 234 -5.43 -3.48 -3.71
CA ASN A 234 -6.11 -3.93 -2.50
C ASN A 234 -5.24 -3.91 -1.22
N GLY A 235 -3.97 -3.49 -1.32
CA GLY A 235 -3.06 -3.38 -0.19
C GLY A 235 -2.30 -4.67 0.15
N LEU A 236 -2.51 -5.78 -0.58
CA LEU A 236 -1.77 -7.02 -0.37
C LEU A 236 -0.44 -7.02 -1.12
N SER A 237 0.57 -7.64 -0.52
CA SER A 237 1.92 -7.75 -1.09
C SER A 237 1.92 -8.53 -2.40
N TRP A 238 2.71 -8.06 -3.37
CA TRP A 238 3.05 -8.83 -4.56
C TRP A 238 4.44 -9.44 -4.40
N LEU A 239 4.47 -10.72 -4.02
CA LEU A 239 5.69 -11.49 -3.85
C LEU A 239 6.01 -12.25 -5.14
N LYS A 240 7.25 -12.13 -5.63
CA LYS A 240 7.66 -12.80 -6.86
C LYS A 240 7.94 -14.28 -6.59
N GLY A 241 7.58 -15.15 -7.54
CA GLY A 241 7.96 -16.56 -7.51
C GLY A 241 9.39 -16.82 -8.00
N GLN A 242 10.02 -15.84 -8.64
CA GLN A 242 11.36 -15.97 -9.20
C GLN A 242 12.14 -14.65 -9.08
N VAL A 243 13.47 -14.78 -9.16
CA VAL A 243 14.40 -13.65 -9.07
C VAL A 243 14.43 -12.90 -10.40
N GLU A 244 13.71 -11.78 -10.48
CA GLU A 244 13.64 -10.99 -11.72
C GLU A 244 13.24 -9.52 -11.50
N HIS A 245 13.71 -8.66 -12.40
CA HIS A 245 13.17 -7.31 -12.60
C HIS A 245 12.37 -7.26 -13.90
N THR A 246 11.32 -6.46 -13.95
CA THR A 246 10.31 -6.55 -15.03
C THR A 246 10.12 -5.28 -15.83
N CYS A 247 10.66 -4.14 -15.38
CA CYS A 247 10.54 -2.89 -16.11
C CYS A 247 11.81 -2.61 -16.92
N LEU A 248 11.71 -2.64 -18.25
CA LEU A 248 12.87 -2.40 -19.11
C LEU A 248 13.38 -0.96 -18.99
N ARG A 249 12.47 0.03 -18.92
CA ARG A 249 12.81 1.44 -18.66
C ARG A 249 13.66 1.59 -17.40
N CYS A 250 13.19 1.07 -16.25
CA CYS A 250 13.95 1.16 -15.00
C CYS A 250 15.27 0.40 -15.09
N ALA A 251 15.28 -0.80 -15.70
CA ALA A 251 16.50 -1.59 -15.84
C ALA A 251 17.61 -0.84 -16.60
N VAL A 252 17.26 -0.17 -17.70
CA VAL A 252 18.19 0.67 -18.47
C VAL A 252 18.71 1.83 -17.62
N LEU A 253 17.82 2.57 -16.96
CA LEU A 253 18.22 3.71 -16.11
C LEU A 253 19.17 3.27 -14.97
N MET A 254 18.85 2.16 -14.31
CA MET A 254 19.68 1.62 -13.22
C MET A 254 21.05 1.16 -13.72
N HIS A 255 21.10 0.54 -14.89
CA HIS A 255 22.35 0.08 -15.50
C HIS A 255 23.24 1.26 -15.89
N ASP A 256 22.69 2.25 -16.59
CA ASP A 256 23.44 3.43 -17.05
C ASP A 256 23.93 4.27 -15.87
N ALA A 257 23.14 4.35 -14.79
CA ALA A 257 23.53 5.00 -13.54
C ALA A 257 24.55 4.18 -12.71
N ARG A 258 24.91 2.97 -13.17
CA ARG A 258 25.84 2.04 -12.52
C ARG A 258 25.41 1.65 -11.10
N LEU A 259 24.11 1.58 -10.84
CA LEU A 259 23.57 1.20 -9.54
C LEU A 259 24.21 -0.11 -9.04
N ARG A 260 24.66 -0.13 -7.78
CA ARG A 260 25.45 -1.25 -7.24
C ARG A 260 24.68 -2.56 -7.24
N LYS A 261 23.42 -2.53 -6.80
CA LYS A 261 22.59 -3.73 -6.64
C LYS A 261 21.11 -3.39 -6.56
N ILE A 262 20.27 -4.32 -7.04
CA ILE A 262 18.81 -4.25 -6.95
C ILE A 262 18.34 -5.43 -6.10
N TYR A 263 17.53 -5.19 -5.08
CA TYR A 263 16.90 -6.20 -4.26
C TYR A 263 15.41 -6.28 -4.57
N VAL A 264 14.94 -7.48 -4.89
CA VAL A 264 13.53 -7.79 -5.13
C VAL A 264 13.05 -8.85 -4.13
N PRO A 265 11.81 -8.76 -3.61
CA PRO A 265 11.27 -9.76 -2.71
C PRO A 265 10.85 -11.00 -3.51
N VAL A 266 11.38 -12.17 -3.14
CA VAL A 266 11.08 -13.44 -3.81
C VAL A 266 10.68 -14.47 -2.76
N VAL A 267 9.44 -14.91 -2.85
CA VAL A 267 8.77 -15.81 -1.91
C VAL A 267 8.82 -15.30 -0.46
N ASP A 268 9.96 -15.45 0.23
CA ASP A 268 10.12 -15.19 1.65
C ASP A 268 11.37 -14.36 2.02
N ARG A 269 12.14 -13.89 1.04
CA ARG A 269 13.42 -13.20 1.28
C ARG A 269 13.75 -12.17 0.20
N TRP A 270 14.66 -11.26 0.54
CA TRP A 270 15.32 -10.41 -0.45
C TRP A 270 16.25 -11.23 -1.34
N GLN A 271 16.17 -10.99 -2.64
CA GLN A 271 17.11 -11.53 -3.62
C GLN A 271 17.76 -10.38 -4.38
N GLY A 272 19.08 -10.35 -4.31
CA GLY A 272 19.90 -9.33 -4.95
C GLY A 272 20.26 -9.72 -6.38
N ILE A 273 20.07 -8.81 -7.33
CA ILE A 273 20.45 -8.97 -8.73
C ILE A 273 21.33 -7.80 -9.19
N THR A 274 22.15 -8.06 -10.21
CA THR A 274 22.88 -7.02 -10.92
C THR A 274 21.97 -6.27 -11.89
N THR A 275 22.41 -5.09 -12.35
CA THR A 275 21.67 -4.31 -13.35
C THR A 275 21.63 -5.01 -14.71
N GLU A 276 22.65 -5.80 -15.07
CA GLU A 276 22.66 -6.64 -16.28
C GLU A 276 21.60 -7.75 -16.20
N THR A 277 21.49 -8.42 -15.04
CA THR A 277 20.44 -9.41 -14.80
C THR A 277 19.05 -8.76 -14.92
N ALA A 278 18.89 -7.55 -14.39
CA ALA A 278 17.65 -6.79 -14.51
C ALA A 278 17.32 -6.45 -15.99
N LEU A 279 18.31 -6.06 -16.79
CA LEU A 279 18.15 -5.82 -18.23
C LEU A 279 17.69 -7.08 -18.97
N VAL A 280 18.36 -8.21 -18.76
CA VAL A 280 18.03 -9.48 -19.42
C VAL A 280 16.62 -9.93 -19.05
N THR A 281 16.27 -9.90 -17.77
CA THR A 281 14.95 -10.34 -17.31
C THR A 281 13.83 -9.42 -17.80
N ALA A 282 14.03 -8.09 -17.76
CA ALA A 282 13.05 -7.13 -18.24
C ALA A 282 12.87 -7.16 -19.77
N ARG A 283 13.96 -7.35 -20.54
CA ARG A 283 13.93 -7.46 -22.00
C ARG A 283 12.98 -8.58 -22.44
N ARG A 284 13.06 -9.76 -21.81
CA ARG A 284 12.23 -10.92 -22.16
C ARG A 284 10.72 -10.63 -22.07
N TYR A 285 10.31 -9.77 -21.14
CA TYR A 285 8.91 -9.31 -21.07
C TYR A 285 8.59 -8.30 -22.17
N ALA A 286 9.47 -7.33 -22.40
CA ALA A 286 9.28 -6.31 -23.43
C ALA A 286 9.23 -6.89 -24.85
N THR A 287 10.01 -7.93 -25.13
CA THR A 287 10.04 -8.65 -26.42
C THR A 287 9.04 -9.80 -26.51
N GLN A 288 8.21 -9.99 -25.46
CA GLN A 288 7.21 -11.07 -25.38
C GLN A 288 7.80 -12.51 -25.43
N GLU A 289 9.12 -12.68 -25.29
CA GLU A 289 9.77 -13.98 -25.07
C GLU A 289 9.27 -14.66 -23.78
N LYS A 290 8.81 -13.86 -22.82
CA LYS A 290 8.20 -14.32 -21.57
C LYS A 290 6.84 -13.66 -21.37
N LYS A 291 5.81 -14.48 -21.12
CA LYS A 291 4.45 -14.02 -20.85
C LYS A 291 4.31 -13.49 -19.42
N VAL A 292 3.38 -12.54 -19.27
CA VAL A 292 3.04 -11.78 -18.04
C VAL A 292 2.39 -12.66 -17.00
#